data_AF-A0A820HMB7-F1
#
_entry.id   AF-A0A820HMB7-F1
#
_cell.length_a   1.000
_cell.length_b   1.000
_cell.length_c   1.000
_cell.angle_alpha   90.00
_cell.angle_beta   90.00
_cell.angle_gamma   90.00
#
_symmetry.space_group_name_H-M   'P 1'
#
loop_
_entity.id
_entity.type
_entity.pdbx_description
1 polymer ?
#
loop_
_entity_poly.entity_id
_entity_poly.type
_entity_poly.pdbx_seq_one_letter_code
_entity_poly.pdbx_strand_id
1 'polypeptide(L)'
;MSLRRQPSRATSKPIIPPSSSSSSIFINPTIDLFLQQFSQFIRRHITENKSETVLVAGPPSCGKTKLLEHIFTKLHTDDPTLHDHVILFRLNGLIHSIESYAVQEISSQYNIHTKLNHDYQCDN
;
A
#
# COMPACT_ATOMS: atom_id res chain seq x y z
N MET A 1 -26.35 -62.13 0.51
CA MET A 1 -25.39 -61.11 0.98
C MET A 1 -25.79 -59.76 0.39
N SER A 2 -26.29 -58.85 1.22
CA SER A 2 -26.92 -57.59 0.78
C SER A 2 -25.87 -56.47 0.66
N LEU A 3 -25.71 -55.90 -0.54
CA LEU A 3 -24.84 -54.76 -0.81
C LEU A 3 -25.57 -53.46 -0.43
N ARG A 4 -25.19 -52.89 0.72
CA ARG A 4 -25.72 -51.64 1.26
C ARG A 4 -25.17 -50.46 0.44
N ARG A 5 -25.97 -49.84 -0.42
CA ARG A 5 -25.60 -48.60 -1.13
C ARG A 5 -25.59 -47.43 -0.15
N GLN A 6 -24.48 -46.71 -0.05
CA GLN A 6 -24.37 -45.43 0.66
C GLN A 6 -25.06 -44.33 -0.17
N PRO A 7 -25.87 -43.42 0.43
CA PRO A 7 -26.40 -42.27 -0.29
C PRO A 7 -25.35 -41.17 -0.44
N SER A 8 -25.26 -40.60 -1.64
CA SER A 8 -24.38 -39.48 -1.96
C SER A 8 -24.70 -38.26 -1.09
N ARG A 9 -23.66 -37.71 -0.44
CA ARG A 9 -23.70 -36.47 0.33
C ARG A 9 -24.08 -35.31 -0.62
N ALA A 10 -25.25 -34.71 -0.38
CA ALA A 10 -25.72 -33.54 -1.11
C ALA A 10 -24.75 -32.36 -0.94
N THR A 11 -24.32 -31.78 -2.06
CA THR A 11 -23.62 -30.49 -2.08
C THR A 11 -24.62 -29.39 -1.74
N SER A 12 -24.52 -28.80 -0.55
CA SER A 12 -25.24 -27.56 -0.24
C SER A 12 -24.68 -26.46 -1.16
N LYS A 13 -25.55 -25.85 -1.98
CA LYS A 13 -25.21 -24.64 -2.74
C LYS A 13 -24.75 -23.54 -1.76
N PRO A 14 -23.69 -22.78 -2.06
CA PRO A 14 -23.28 -21.67 -1.23
C PRO A 14 -24.41 -20.62 -1.20
N ILE A 15 -24.83 -20.26 0.01
CA ILE A 15 -25.78 -19.18 0.27
C ILE A 15 -25.07 -17.87 -0.10
N ILE A 16 -25.56 -17.18 -1.12
CA ILE A 16 -25.13 -15.83 -1.48
C ILE A 16 -25.98 -14.85 -0.66
N PRO A 17 -25.42 -14.13 0.32
CA PRO A 17 -26.15 -13.04 0.97
C PRO A 17 -26.27 -11.83 0.01
N PRO A 18 -27.37 -11.06 0.09
CA PRO A 18 -27.66 -10.00 -0.87
C PRO A 18 -26.78 -8.77 -0.65
N SER A 19 -26.44 -8.15 -1.77
CA SER A 19 -25.81 -6.85 -1.98
C SER A 19 -25.88 -5.84 -0.82
N SER A 20 -24.73 -5.54 -0.22
CA SER A 20 -24.43 -4.20 0.27
C SER A 20 -22.97 -3.86 -0.07
N SER A 21 -22.83 -2.75 -0.78
CA SER A 21 -21.61 -2.15 -1.29
C SER A 21 -20.69 -1.70 -0.16
N SER A 22 -19.89 -2.63 0.37
CA SER A 22 -18.68 -2.30 1.11
C SER A 22 -17.65 -3.37 0.77
N SER A 23 -16.60 -2.96 0.06
CA SER A 23 -15.45 -3.80 -0.21
C SER A 23 -14.74 -4.07 1.12
N SER A 24 -15.26 -4.99 1.92
CA SER A 24 -14.53 -5.56 3.03
C SER A 24 -13.37 -6.33 2.43
N ILE A 25 -12.20 -5.69 2.48
CA ILE A 25 -10.93 -6.32 2.20
C ILE A 25 -10.90 -7.56 3.09
N PHE A 26 -10.87 -8.74 2.48
CA PHE A 26 -10.66 -9.98 3.23
C PHE A 26 -9.38 -9.81 4.04
N ILE A 27 -9.55 -9.76 5.36
CA ILE A 27 -8.48 -9.55 6.33
C ILE A 27 -7.65 -10.84 6.32
N ASN A 28 -6.52 -10.81 5.61
CA ASN A 28 -5.53 -11.88 5.66
C ASN A 28 -4.56 -11.53 6.80
N PRO A 29 -4.42 -12.36 7.85
CA PRO A 29 -3.58 -12.05 9.01
C PRO A 29 -2.12 -11.77 8.64
N THR A 30 -1.67 -12.30 7.50
CA THR A 30 -0.34 -12.04 6.94
C THR A 30 -0.18 -10.60 6.45
N ILE A 31 -1.26 -10.02 5.91
CA ILE A 31 -1.26 -8.64 5.42
C ILE A 31 -1.19 -7.68 6.61
N ASP A 32 -1.95 -7.92 7.67
CA ASP A 32 -1.91 -7.07 8.87
C ASP A 32 -0.52 -7.07 9.51
N LEU A 33 0.10 -8.25 9.60
CA LEU A 33 1.46 -8.37 10.09
C LEU A 33 2.45 -7.59 9.21
N PHE A 34 2.32 -7.67 7.89
CA PHE A 34 3.13 -6.90 6.96
C PHE A 34 2.91 -5.40 7.12
N LEU A 35 1.65 -4.94 7.23
CA LEU A 35 1.30 -3.53 7.45
C LEU A 35 1.96 -3.01 8.73
N GLN A 36 1.91 -3.79 9.82
CA GLN A 36 2.50 -3.43 11.10
C GLN A 36 4.03 -3.36 11.01
N GLN A 37 4.68 -4.38 10.43
CA GLN A 37 6.13 -4.43 10.27
C GLN A 37 6.64 -3.30 9.37
N PHE A 38 5.98 -3.06 8.24
CA PHE A 38 6.39 -2.02 7.30
C PHE A 38 6.16 -0.61 7.88
N SER A 39 5.05 -0.39 8.58
CA SER A 39 4.81 0.89 9.28
C SER A 39 5.87 1.15 10.34
N GLN A 40 6.24 0.12 11.12
CA GLN A 40 7.30 0.24 12.11
C GLN A 40 8.67 0.50 11.47
N PHE A 41 8.95 -0.14 10.33
CA PHE A 41 10.15 0.11 9.53
C PHE A 41 10.24 1.58 9.10
N ILE A 42 9.18 2.13 8.50
CA ILE A 42 9.15 3.53 8.07
C ILE A 42 9.33 4.49 9.26
N ARG A 43 8.59 4.28 10.35
CA ARG A 43 8.72 5.12 11.55
C ARG A 43 10.15 5.11 12.08
N ARG A 44 10.76 3.93 12.21
CA ARG A 44 12.14 3.80 12.69
C ARG A 44 13.12 4.54 11.78
N HIS A 45 12.95 4.43 10.47
CA HIS A 45 13.80 5.07 9.48
C HIS A 45 13.80 6.60 9.65
N ILE A 46 12.62 7.17 9.90
CA ILE A 46 12.44 8.60 10.13
C ILE A 46 12.97 9.03 11.50
N THR A 47 12.61 8.33 12.58
CA THR A 47 12.98 8.75 13.94
C THR A 47 14.46 8.52 14.25
N GLU A 48 15.06 7.47 13.68
CA GLU A 48 16.46 7.10 13.90
C GLU A 48 17.40 7.58 12.79
N ASN A 49 16.89 8.31 11.78
CA ASN A 49 17.66 8.76 10.60
C ASN A 49 18.49 7.65 9.94
N LYS A 50 17.91 6.45 9.82
CA LYS A 50 18.57 5.32 9.15
C LYS A 50 18.28 5.38 7.66
N SER A 51 19.19 4.84 6.83
CA SER A 51 19.00 4.74 5.38
C SER A 51 19.02 3.27 4.95
N GLU A 52 17.87 2.62 5.10
CA GLU A 52 17.65 1.23 4.70
C GLU A 52 16.79 1.15 3.44
N THR A 53 17.00 0.10 2.64
CA THR A 53 16.23 -0.18 1.42
C THR A 53 15.44 -1.47 1.55
N VAL A 54 14.27 -1.52 0.93
CA VAL A 54 13.38 -2.68 0.95
C VAL A 54 12.92 -3.00 -0.45
N LEU A 55 12.95 -4.29 -0.81
CA LEU A 55 12.40 -4.81 -2.05
C LEU A 55 11.10 -5.56 -1.78
N VAL A 56 9.99 -5.08 -2.35
CA VAL A 56 8.70 -5.75 -2.28
C VAL A 56 8.50 -6.60 -3.54
N ALA A 57 8.54 -7.92 -3.38
CA ALA A 57 8.40 -8.88 -4.47
C ALA A 57 7.10 -9.68 -4.37
N GLY A 58 6.57 -10.09 -5.53
CA GLY A 58 5.38 -10.94 -5.62
C GLY A 58 4.82 -10.99 -7.04
N PRO A 59 3.92 -11.92 -7.35
CA PRO A 59 3.33 -12.09 -8.68
C PRO A 59 2.68 -10.80 -9.22
N PRO A 60 2.55 -10.64 -10.55
CA PRO A 60 1.75 -9.55 -11.11
C PRO A 60 0.32 -9.57 -10.54
N SER A 61 -0.27 -8.39 -10.37
CA SER A 61 -1.64 -8.21 -9.85
C SER A 61 -1.90 -8.65 -8.40
N CYS A 62 -0.88 -9.03 -7.61
CA CYS A 62 -1.07 -9.37 -6.19
C CYS A 62 -1.25 -8.14 -5.27
N GLY A 63 -1.48 -6.95 -5.82
CA GLY A 63 -1.83 -5.76 -5.04
C GLY A 63 -0.69 -5.01 -4.37
N LYS A 64 0.59 -5.27 -4.71
CA LYS A 64 1.78 -4.63 -4.08
C LYS A 64 1.68 -3.10 -4.02
N THR A 65 1.41 -2.47 -5.16
CA THR A 65 1.31 -1.00 -5.25
C THR A 65 0.18 -0.47 -4.38
N LYS A 66 -0.99 -1.11 -4.43
CA LYS A 66 -2.16 -0.73 -3.64
C LYS A 66 -1.94 -0.91 -2.14
N LEU A 67 -1.18 -1.94 -1.75
CA LEU A 67 -0.78 -2.17 -0.38
C LEU A 67 0.14 -1.06 0.14
N LEU A 68 1.16 -0.69 -0.65
CA LEU A 68 2.06 0.43 -0.30
C LEU A 68 1.30 1.75 -0.21
N GLU A 69 0.39 2.03 -1.15
CA GLU A 69 -0.49 3.21 -1.09
C GLU A 69 -1.29 3.24 0.20
N HIS A 70 -1.93 2.11 0.55
CA HIS A 70 -2.68 2.01 1.79
C HIS A 70 -1.80 2.27 3.02
N ILE A 71 -0.56 1.76 3.06
CA ILE A 71 0.37 2.00 4.16
C ILE A 71 0.71 3.48 4.27
N PHE A 72 1.09 4.15 3.17
CA PHE A 72 1.45 5.57 3.21
C PHE A 72 0.24 6.45 3.54
N THR A 73 -0.94 6.16 3.01
CA THR A 73 -2.17 6.85 3.41
C THR A 73 -2.43 6.66 4.90
N LYS A 74 -2.33 5.43 5.42
CA LYS A 74 -2.59 5.14 6.84
C LYS A 74 -1.56 5.80 7.76
N LEU A 75 -0.27 5.78 7.40
CA LEU A 75 0.79 6.46 8.12
C LEU A 75 0.51 7.97 8.23
N HIS A 76 0.04 8.58 7.14
CA HIS A 76 -0.34 9.98 7.12
C HIS A 76 -1.54 10.27 8.04
N THR A 77 -2.54 9.38 8.10
CA THR A 77 -3.69 9.57 9.00
C THR A 77 -3.33 9.35 10.46
N ASP A 78 -2.47 8.35 10.74
CA ASP A 78 -2.11 7.95 12.09
C ASP A 78 -1.07 8.89 12.72
N ASP A 79 -0.27 9.59 11.92
CA ASP A 79 0.78 10.51 12.37
C ASP A 79 0.95 11.70 11.41
N PRO A 80 0.20 12.79 11.61
CA PRO A 80 0.26 13.95 10.71
C PRO A 80 1.60 14.68 10.75
N THR A 81 2.37 14.57 11.84
CA THR A 81 3.68 15.22 11.97
C THR A 81 4.71 14.63 11.02
N LEU A 82 4.48 13.38 10.57
CA LEU A 82 5.36 12.68 9.65
C LEU A 82 5.40 13.34 8.26
N HIS A 83 4.34 14.05 7.88
CA HIS A 83 4.26 14.76 6.60
C HIS A 83 5.25 15.93 6.52
N ASP A 84 5.56 16.57 7.65
CA ASP A 84 6.50 17.69 7.71
C ASP A 84 7.97 17.22 7.57
N HIS A 85 8.21 15.93 7.71
CA HIS A 85 9.54 15.34 7.75
C HIS A 85 9.85 14.43 6.56
N VAL A 86 8.85 14.08 5.74
CA VAL A 86 9.00 13.09 4.66
C VAL A 86 8.40 13.59 3.36
N ILE A 87 9.20 13.48 2.30
CA ILE A 87 8.75 13.70 0.91
C ILE A 87 8.74 12.35 0.21
N LEU A 88 7.58 11.94 -0.31
CA LEU A 88 7.43 10.68 -1.05
C LEU A 88 7.59 10.91 -2.56
N PHE A 89 8.64 10.32 -3.13
CA PHE A 89 8.83 10.28 -4.59
C PHE A 89 8.34 8.96 -5.17
N ARG A 90 7.51 9.01 -6.23
CA ARG A 90 7.00 7.81 -6.92
C ARG A 90 7.56 7.75 -8.33
N LEU A 91 8.33 6.70 -8.62
CA LEU A 91 8.90 6.47 -9.94
C LEU A 91 8.37 5.15 -10.52
N ASN A 92 8.14 5.13 -11.83
CA ASN A 92 7.76 3.94 -12.57
C ASN A 92 8.84 3.61 -13.59
N GLY A 93 9.51 2.46 -13.44
CA GLY A 93 10.60 2.04 -14.34
C GLY A 93 10.18 1.79 -15.79
N LEU A 94 8.89 1.61 -16.08
CA LEU A 94 8.39 1.52 -17.46
C LEU A 94 8.32 2.91 -18.14
N ILE A 95 8.09 3.96 -17.35
CA ILE A 95 7.99 5.35 -17.84
C ILE A 95 9.38 6.00 -17.80
N HIS A 96 10.08 5.85 -16.67
CA HIS A 96 11.41 6.39 -16.41
C HIS A 96 12.48 5.34 -16.72
N SER A 97 12.50 4.88 -17.97
CA SER A 97 13.41 3.83 -18.44
C SER A 97 14.87 4.31 -18.58
N ILE A 98 15.08 5.62 -18.62
CA ILE A 98 16.40 6.27 -18.74
C ILE A 98 16.61 7.13 -17.49
N GLU A 99 17.85 7.14 -16.98
CA GLU A 99 18.24 7.89 -15.80
C GLU A 99 17.86 9.38 -15.87
N SER A 100 18.07 10.02 -17.02
CA SER A 100 17.71 11.44 -17.22
C SER A 100 16.23 11.72 -16.98
N TYR A 101 15.34 10.80 -17.39
CA TYR A 101 13.91 10.95 -17.14
C TYR A 101 13.55 10.71 -15.68
N ALA A 102 14.21 9.77 -15.00
CA ALA A 102 14.01 9.57 -13.57
C ALA A 102 14.45 10.81 -12.76
N VAL A 103 15.60 11.39 -13.08
CA VAL A 103 16.13 12.61 -12.43
C VAL A 103 15.22 13.81 -12.68
N GLN A 104 14.74 13.98 -13.92
CA GLN A 104 13.79 15.04 -14.26
C GLN A 104 12.48 14.88 -13.48
N GLU A 105 11.98 13.65 -13.33
CA GLU A 105 10.75 13.38 -12.58
C GLU A 105 10.92 13.65 -11.07
N ILE A 106 12.03 13.24 -10.46
CA ILE A 106 12.34 13.56 -9.06
C ILE A 106 12.35 15.09 -8.86
N SER A 107 13.00 15.81 -9.77
CA SER A 107 13.07 17.28 -9.73
C SER A 107 11.69 17.91 -9.88
N SER A 108 10.86 17.37 -10.77
CA SER A 108 9.48 17.81 -10.99
C SER A 108 8.63 17.64 -9.73
N GLN A 109 8.62 16.43 -9.15
CA GLN A 109 7.86 16.13 -7.92
C GLN A 109 8.33 17.00 -6.74
N TYR A 110 9.64 17.23 -6.60
CA TYR A 110 10.18 18.09 -5.56
C TYR A 110 9.69 19.53 -5.71
N ASN A 111 9.73 20.08 -6.93
CA ASN A 111 9.28 21.45 -7.20
C ASN A 111 7.77 21.63 -6.99
N ILE A 112 6.96 20.61 -7.29
CA ILE A 112 5.51 20.64 -7.02
C ILE A 112 5.28 20.67 -5.51
N HIS A 113 5.97 19.80 -4.76
CA HIS A 113 5.84 19.74 -3.30
C HIS A 113 6.23 21.06 -2.63
N THR A 114 7.35 21.67 -3.03
CA THR A 114 7.81 22.95 -2.45
C THR A 114 6.88 24.11 -2.79
N LYS A 115 6.35 24.18 -4.02
CA LYS A 115 5.38 25.22 -4.41
C LYS A 115 4.11 25.13 -3.59
N LEU A 116 3.53 23.93 -3.46
CA LEU A 116 2.34 23.73 -2.66
C LEU A 116 2.57 24.19 -1.22
N ASN A 117 3.70 23.84 -0.60
CA ASN A 117 3.98 24.26 0.77
C ASN A 117 4.26 25.77 0.92
N HIS A 118 4.82 26.43 -0.10
CA HIS A 118 5.09 27.87 -0.07
C HIS A 118 3.82 28.70 -0.31
N ASP A 119 2.92 28.25 -1.19
CA ASP A 119 1.67 28.97 -1.48
C ASP A 119 0.75 29.03 -0.23
N TYR A 120 0.80 28.04 0.66
CA TYR A 120 0.06 28.06 1.94
C TYR A 120 0.70 28.92 3.04
N GLN A 121 1.95 29.39 2.88
CA GLN A 121 2.58 30.28 3.87
C GLN A 121 2.29 31.77 3.64
N CYS A 122 1.79 32.14 2.46
CA CYS A 122 1.49 33.54 2.13
C CYS A 122 0.05 33.98 2.51
N ASP A 123 -0.79 33.04 2.94
CA ASP A 123 -2.22 33.27 3.24
C ASP A 123 -2.57 33.24 4.75
N ASN A 124 -1.58 33.27 5.65
CA ASN A 124 -1.74 33.45 7.10
C ASN A 124 -1.06 34.73 7.60
#